data_AF-A0A947MNC8-F1
#
_entry.id   AF-A0A947MNC8-F1
#
_cell.length_a   1.000
_cell.length_b   1.000
_cell.length_c   1.000
_cell.angle_alpha   90.00
_cell.angle_beta   90.00
_cell.angle_gamma   90.00
#
_symmetry.space_group_name_H-M   'P 1'
#
loop_
_entity.id
_entity.type
_entity.pdbx_description
1 polymer ?
#
loop_
_entity_poly.entity_id
_entity_poly.type
_entity_poly.pdbx_seq_one_letter_code
_entity_poly.pdbx_strand_id
1 'polypeptide(L)'
;MQIPPSSPGQKALPGHFQAPPDLRPARDNTYVKPPIQLPLEKVKLESAQTAANTEVAFVEGHAPLTLKLNPTQFQQLETLLKRFPELKPDLEQLCAKPAGNPQILARDKKGHTVLDHLHRLATEKSTIAGVKPESVLRELLPRLADRNTIYQGPQFTCGSAALQNWLAKAEPGELARIMTDLTLKGKCRLQDKTELKLPPDLDTYLAKRAELKFNNGKDTDKRAVCDVLFQSAVMQDVSLVGGNRAWKGQPNGVIDAGIKGFAWLTDWAGYDAEGDDVGLMSRLGGDGGGDPLLLQSLMSGITGQPFQLQTLLSSNSALEKTLNQLAAKKQECVALYKSPLHYVLLKDYDPKTRMVTCLSTGTYNSSEEKIPLDKFLANCGALILPK
;
A
#
# COMPACT_ATOMS: atom_id res chain seq x y z
N MET A 1 5.70 -53.31 -49.37
CA MET A 1 5.86 -53.60 -47.92
C MET A 1 4.62 -53.13 -47.21
N GLN A 2 3.81 -54.07 -46.75
CA GLN A 2 2.52 -53.85 -46.10
C GLN A 2 2.72 -53.70 -44.59
N ILE A 3 2.11 -52.68 -44.00
CA ILE A 3 2.03 -52.46 -42.54
C ILE A 3 0.72 -53.12 -42.06
N PRO A 4 0.74 -54.04 -41.07
CA PRO A 4 -0.47 -54.64 -40.51
C PRO A 4 -1.07 -53.81 -39.36
N PRO A 5 -2.35 -54.06 -39.00
CA PRO A 5 -3.17 -53.16 -38.21
C PRO A 5 -3.09 -53.41 -36.70
N SER A 6 -3.37 -52.35 -35.96
CA SER A 6 -3.60 -52.29 -34.52
C SER A 6 -4.96 -52.91 -34.12
N SER A 7 -4.99 -53.64 -33.00
CA SER A 7 -6.19 -53.91 -32.21
C SER A 7 -5.84 -54.13 -30.73
N PRO A 8 -6.81 -53.93 -29.80
CA PRO A 8 -6.55 -53.37 -28.47
C PRO A 8 -6.54 -54.44 -27.37
N GLY A 9 -5.71 -54.23 -26.36
CA GLY A 9 -5.67 -55.04 -25.14
C GLY A 9 -5.87 -54.19 -23.89
N GLN A 10 -7.12 -54.04 -23.46
CA GLN A 10 -7.45 -53.74 -22.07
C GLN A 10 -7.26 -55.01 -21.24
N LYS A 11 -6.50 -54.94 -20.12
CA LYS A 11 -6.74 -55.78 -18.94
C LYS A 11 -6.56 -54.96 -17.67
N ALA A 12 -7.56 -55.12 -16.81
CA ALA A 12 -7.82 -54.39 -15.59
C ALA A 12 -6.80 -54.70 -14.47
N LEU A 13 -6.57 -53.71 -13.62
CA LEU A 13 -5.98 -53.88 -12.29
C LEU A 13 -7.12 -53.92 -11.25
N PRO A 14 -7.08 -54.84 -10.26
CA PRO A 14 -8.06 -54.87 -9.19
C PRO A 14 -7.76 -53.80 -8.13
N GLY A 15 -8.71 -52.90 -7.92
CA GLY A 15 -8.68 -51.95 -6.81
C GLY A 15 -9.16 -52.61 -5.52
N HIS A 16 -8.29 -52.68 -4.52
CA HIS A 16 -8.70 -52.86 -3.13
C HIS A 16 -8.76 -51.48 -2.46
N PHE A 17 -9.96 -50.90 -2.40
CA PHE A 17 -10.26 -49.81 -1.47
C PHE A 17 -10.81 -50.41 -0.18
N GLN A 18 -9.98 -50.41 0.87
CA GLN A 18 -10.45 -50.57 2.23
C GLN A 18 -11.12 -49.26 2.67
N ALA A 19 -12.39 -49.36 3.09
CA ALA A 19 -13.07 -48.28 3.79
C ALA A 19 -12.48 -48.11 5.20
N PRO A 20 -12.19 -46.88 5.67
CA PRO A 20 -11.93 -46.66 7.09
C PRO A 20 -13.26 -46.76 7.88
N PRO A 21 -13.27 -47.48 9.01
CA PRO A 21 -14.37 -47.43 9.97
C PRO A 21 -14.17 -46.21 10.88
N ASP A 22 -15.20 -45.37 11.01
CA ASP A 22 -15.54 -44.62 12.23
C ASP A 22 -16.62 -43.58 11.94
N LEU A 23 -17.87 -44.05 11.82
CA LEU A 23 -19.04 -43.19 11.99
C LEU A 23 -19.25 -42.99 13.49
N ARG A 24 -18.72 -41.90 14.03
CA ARG A 24 -19.12 -41.42 15.35
C ARG A 24 -20.57 -40.90 15.26
N PRO A 25 -21.44 -41.23 16.23
CA PRO A 25 -22.81 -40.70 16.24
C PRO A 25 -22.78 -39.17 16.39
N ALA A 26 -23.72 -38.52 15.70
CA ALA A 26 -23.89 -37.08 15.73
C ALA A 26 -24.08 -36.60 17.17
N ARG A 27 -23.22 -35.68 17.62
CA ARG A 27 -23.42 -34.98 18.89
C ARG A 27 -24.64 -34.08 18.76
N ASP A 28 -25.60 -34.31 19.63
CA ASP A 28 -26.72 -33.43 19.87
C ASP A 28 -26.21 -32.05 20.34
N ASN A 29 -26.45 -31.02 19.54
CA ASN A 29 -26.01 -29.65 19.78
C ASN A 29 -27.11 -28.78 20.43
N THR A 30 -28.12 -29.38 21.06
CA THR A 30 -29.23 -28.63 21.69
C THR A 30 -28.90 -28.04 23.07
N TYR A 31 -27.64 -28.12 23.54
CA TYR A 31 -27.24 -27.50 24.80
C TYR A 31 -27.03 -26.00 24.65
N VAL A 32 -28.09 -25.23 24.88
CA VAL A 32 -28.03 -23.77 25.06
C VAL A 32 -27.35 -23.52 26.41
N LYS A 33 -26.06 -23.12 26.38
CA LYS A 33 -25.41 -22.59 27.59
C LYS A 33 -26.20 -21.38 28.08
N PRO A 34 -26.58 -21.32 29.37
CA PRO A 34 -27.14 -20.09 29.93
C PRO A 34 -26.12 -18.96 29.75
N PRO A 35 -26.58 -17.72 29.49
CA PRO A 35 -25.69 -16.59 29.28
C PRO A 35 -24.75 -16.45 30.47
N ILE A 36 -23.44 -16.46 30.18
CA ILE A 36 -22.41 -16.15 31.16
C ILE A 36 -22.66 -14.70 31.59
N GLN A 37 -23.22 -14.52 32.79
CA GLN A 37 -23.22 -13.22 33.46
C GLN A 37 -21.77 -12.90 33.78
N LEU A 38 -21.12 -12.15 32.90
CA LEU A 38 -19.86 -11.50 33.23
C LEU A 38 -20.12 -10.58 34.43
N PRO A 39 -19.34 -10.68 35.52
CA PRO A 39 -19.45 -9.70 36.59
C PRO A 39 -19.21 -8.32 35.97
N LEU A 40 -20.16 -7.41 36.19
CA LEU A 40 -19.98 -5.97 35.94
C LEU A 40 -18.83 -5.51 36.84
N GLU A 41 -17.59 -5.70 36.36
CA GLU A 41 -16.47 -4.93 36.85
C GLU A 41 -16.84 -3.47 36.67
N LYS A 42 -16.79 -2.74 37.77
CA LYS A 42 -16.91 -1.29 37.81
C LYS A 42 -15.97 -0.74 36.74
N VAL A 43 -16.53 -0.38 35.59
CA VAL A 43 -15.89 0.54 34.66
C VAL A 43 -15.69 1.80 35.49
N LYS A 44 -14.47 1.99 36.00
CA LYS A 44 -14.01 3.32 36.36
C LYS A 44 -14.19 4.12 35.09
N LEU A 45 -15.24 4.93 35.05
CA LEU A 45 -15.26 6.10 34.19
C LEU A 45 -14.01 6.88 34.58
N GLU A 46 -12.91 6.62 33.87
CA GLU A 46 -11.81 7.57 33.81
C GLU A 46 -12.47 8.88 33.39
N SER A 47 -12.49 9.83 34.33
CA SER A 47 -12.97 11.17 34.11
C SER A 47 -12.37 11.64 32.80
N ALA A 48 -13.21 11.88 31.79
CA ALA A 48 -12.78 12.34 30.49
C ALA A 48 -11.93 13.60 30.71
N GLN A 49 -10.61 13.46 30.63
CA GLN A 49 -9.70 14.59 30.67
C GLN A 49 -10.04 15.44 29.44
N THR A 50 -10.71 16.55 29.69
CA THR A 50 -11.12 17.52 28.67
C THR A 50 -9.88 17.91 27.88
N ALA A 51 -9.89 17.64 26.57
CA ALA A 51 -8.85 18.10 25.66
C ALA A 51 -8.70 19.61 25.81
N ALA A 52 -7.55 20.07 26.33
CA ALA A 52 -7.25 21.47 26.42
C ALA A 52 -6.87 21.98 25.02
N ASN A 53 -7.23 23.24 24.72
CA ASN A 53 -6.63 23.91 23.56
C ASN A 53 -5.17 24.17 23.91
N THR A 54 -4.25 23.52 23.22
CA THR A 54 -2.83 23.69 23.43
C THR A 54 -2.28 24.57 22.32
N GLU A 55 -1.81 25.76 22.68
CA GLU A 55 -1.08 26.60 21.75
C GLU A 55 0.34 26.04 21.61
N VAL A 56 0.67 25.62 20.39
CA VAL A 56 2.03 25.16 20.07
C VAL A 56 2.68 26.26 19.26
N ALA A 57 3.60 26.98 19.89
CA ALA A 57 4.49 27.90 19.20
C ALA A 57 5.63 27.10 18.58
N PHE A 58 5.58 26.90 17.26
CA PHE A 58 6.70 26.32 16.54
C PHE A 58 7.81 27.36 16.46
N VAL A 59 7.62 28.54 15.86
CA VAL A 59 8.69 29.55 15.73
C VAL A 59 8.53 30.70 16.73
N GLU A 60 9.63 31.12 17.37
CA GLU A 60 9.66 32.30 18.22
C GLU A 60 9.28 33.55 17.41
N GLY A 61 8.27 34.31 17.84
CA GLY A 61 7.79 35.50 17.13
C GLY A 61 6.72 35.25 16.06
N HIS A 62 6.31 34.00 15.81
CA HIS A 62 5.16 33.68 14.94
C HIS A 62 3.90 33.42 15.77
N ALA A 63 2.73 33.65 15.16
CA ALA A 63 1.46 33.34 15.79
C ALA A 63 1.41 31.83 16.10
N PRO A 64 1.11 31.43 17.36
CA PRO A 64 1.08 30.03 17.72
C PRO A 64 0.01 29.27 16.93
N LEU A 65 0.32 28.04 16.54
CA LEU A 65 -0.66 27.13 15.97
C LEU A 65 -1.49 26.57 17.12
N THR A 66 -2.79 26.88 17.15
CA THR A 66 -3.70 26.31 18.13
C THR A 66 -4.06 24.88 17.73
N LEU A 67 -3.51 23.90 18.45
CA LEU A 67 -3.81 22.47 18.29
C LEU A 67 -4.55 21.96 19.51
N LYS A 68 -5.64 21.21 19.31
CA LYS A 68 -6.32 20.53 20.41
C LYS A 68 -5.60 19.21 20.68
N LEU A 69 -4.64 19.22 21.58
CA LEU A 69 -3.88 18.03 21.99
C LEU A 69 -4.33 17.59 23.38
N ASN A 70 -4.51 16.29 23.58
CA ASN A 70 -4.57 15.74 24.92
C ASN A 70 -3.16 15.71 25.57
N PRO A 71 -3.04 15.48 26.90
CA PRO A 71 -1.74 15.49 27.57
C PRO A 71 -0.72 14.51 26.96
N THR A 72 -1.16 13.31 26.58
CA THR A 72 -0.30 12.31 25.94
C THR A 72 0.25 12.80 24.60
N GLN A 73 -0.61 13.35 23.75
CA GLN A 73 -0.23 13.89 22.45
C GLN A 73 0.73 15.09 22.59
N PHE A 74 0.49 15.96 23.56
CA PHE A 74 1.41 17.06 23.84
C PHE A 74 2.81 16.54 24.21
N GLN A 75 2.89 15.59 25.14
CA GLN A 75 4.16 14.98 25.53
C GLN A 75 4.86 14.26 24.36
N GLN A 76 4.12 13.59 23.49
CA GLN A 76 4.66 12.95 22.28
C GLN A 76 5.28 13.97 21.33
N LEU A 77 4.59 15.09 21.09
CA LEU A 77 5.08 16.16 20.23
C LEU A 77 6.32 16.84 20.82
N GLU A 78 6.31 17.16 22.12
CA GLU A 78 7.49 17.71 22.81
C GLU A 78 8.69 16.76 22.72
N THR A 79 8.46 15.45 22.88
CA THR A 79 9.53 14.45 22.75
C THR A 79 10.14 14.46 21.36
N LEU A 80 9.30 14.56 20.31
CA LEU A 80 9.77 14.62 18.92
C LEU A 80 10.57 15.91 18.67
N LEU A 81 10.04 17.07 19.07
CA LEU A 81 10.70 18.37 18.89
C LEU A 81 12.03 18.46 19.64
N LYS A 82 12.12 17.86 20.84
CA LYS A 82 13.35 17.83 21.63
C LYS A 82 14.41 16.91 21.03
N ARG A 83 14.01 15.73 20.52
CA ARG A 83 14.96 14.72 20.02
C ARG A 83 15.37 14.94 18.56
N PHE A 84 14.49 15.54 17.76
CA PHE A 84 14.68 15.79 16.34
C PHE A 84 14.34 17.25 16.00
N PRO A 85 15.10 18.23 16.54
CA PRO A 85 14.82 19.64 16.29
C PRO A 85 14.87 20.01 14.79
N GLU A 86 15.60 19.25 13.98
CA GLU A 86 15.68 19.41 12.53
C GLU A 86 14.35 19.13 11.81
N LEU A 87 13.46 18.33 12.42
CA LEU A 87 12.18 17.92 11.84
C LEU A 87 11.03 18.90 12.13
N LYS A 88 11.33 19.98 12.84
CA LYS A 88 10.35 20.98 13.26
C LYS A 88 9.55 21.60 12.10
N PRO A 89 10.14 21.99 10.95
CA PRO A 89 9.37 22.57 9.84
C PRO A 89 8.32 21.61 9.26
N ASP A 90 8.69 20.33 9.11
CA ASP A 90 7.77 19.31 8.59
C ASP A 90 6.65 18.98 9.60
N LEU A 91 6.97 18.94 10.90
CA LEU A 91 5.98 18.80 11.97
C LEU A 91 5.00 19.98 11.98
N GLU A 92 5.51 21.20 11.85
CA GLU A 92 4.69 22.41 11.76
C GLU A 92 3.75 22.35 10.55
N GLN A 93 4.24 21.91 9.39
CA GLN A 93 3.43 21.72 8.19
C GLN A 93 2.29 20.71 8.40
N LEU A 94 2.56 19.56 9.04
CA LEU A 94 1.54 18.56 9.37
C LEU A 94 0.53 19.05 10.42
N CYS A 95 0.95 19.98 11.27
CA CYS A 95 0.08 20.62 12.26
C CYS A 95 -0.82 21.69 11.62
N ALA A 96 -0.32 22.40 10.61
CA ALA A 96 -1.03 23.50 9.99
C ALA A 96 -2.03 23.07 8.90
N LYS A 97 -1.83 21.91 8.26
CA LYS A 97 -2.60 21.51 7.07
C LYS A 97 -3.34 20.17 7.25
N PRO A 98 -4.58 20.06 6.75
CA PRO A 98 -5.51 21.15 6.42
C PRO A 98 -5.99 21.89 7.68
N ALA A 99 -6.34 23.18 7.54
CA ALA A 99 -6.86 23.98 8.65
C ALA A 99 -8.10 23.33 9.28
N GLY A 100 -8.10 23.16 10.60
CA GLY A 100 -9.19 22.55 11.36
C GLY A 100 -9.17 21.00 11.41
N ASN A 101 -8.39 20.33 10.57
CA ASN A 101 -8.14 18.89 10.67
C ASN A 101 -6.65 18.58 10.45
N PRO A 102 -5.77 18.90 11.41
CA PRO A 102 -4.34 18.72 11.29
C PRO A 102 -3.98 17.29 10.89
N GLN A 103 -3.17 17.13 9.84
CA GLN A 103 -2.75 15.82 9.35
C GLN A 103 -1.97 15.03 10.41
N ILE A 104 -1.24 15.72 11.31
CA ILE A 104 -0.56 15.10 12.46
C ILE A 104 -1.52 14.34 13.40
N LEU A 105 -2.81 14.70 13.41
CA LEU A 105 -3.86 14.09 14.22
C LEU A 105 -4.75 13.12 13.42
N ALA A 106 -4.48 12.92 12.12
CA ALA A 106 -5.20 11.95 11.32
C ALA A 106 -5.04 10.55 11.91
N ARG A 107 -6.15 9.82 12.06
CA ARG A 107 -6.17 8.50 12.69
C ARG A 107 -6.11 7.39 11.65
N ASP A 108 -5.41 6.33 12.02
CA ASP A 108 -5.53 5.03 11.40
C ASP A 108 -6.87 4.37 11.78
N LYS A 109 -7.21 3.22 11.20
CA LYS A 109 -8.47 2.50 11.51
C LYS A 109 -8.46 1.83 12.89
N LYS A 110 -7.32 1.82 13.60
CA LYS A 110 -7.20 1.38 14.99
C LYS A 110 -7.34 2.53 15.99
N GLY A 111 -7.51 3.77 15.50
CA GLY A 111 -7.69 4.96 16.31
C GLY A 111 -6.39 5.66 16.71
N HIS A 112 -5.21 5.17 16.30
CA HIS A 112 -3.94 5.83 16.56
C HIS A 112 -3.68 6.94 15.55
N THR A 113 -3.17 8.07 16.01
CA THR A 113 -2.84 9.23 15.19
C THR A 113 -1.52 9.06 14.45
N VAL A 114 -1.29 9.89 13.42
CA VAL A 114 0.04 10.03 12.80
C VAL A 114 1.09 10.35 13.87
N LEU A 115 0.80 11.25 14.81
CA LEU A 115 1.68 11.58 15.93
C LEU A 115 2.07 10.36 16.76
N ASP A 116 1.10 9.50 17.10
CA ASP A 116 1.36 8.25 17.84
C ASP A 116 2.38 7.39 17.08
N HIS A 117 2.22 7.20 15.77
CA HIS A 117 3.10 6.39 14.95
C HIS A 117 4.51 6.98 14.77
N LEU A 118 4.61 8.31 14.61
CA LEU A 118 5.90 9.01 14.54
C LEU A 118 6.64 8.91 15.88
N HIS A 119 5.93 9.06 17.00
CA HIS A 119 6.50 8.89 18.33
C HIS A 119 7.00 7.46 18.57
N ARG A 120 6.28 6.44 18.08
CA ARG A 120 6.73 5.04 18.13
C ARG A 120 7.99 4.81 17.30
N LEU A 121 8.08 5.38 16.09
CA LEU A 121 9.31 5.33 15.29
C LEU A 121 10.49 6.04 15.98
N ALA A 122 10.22 7.09 16.75
CA ALA A 122 11.25 7.75 17.55
C ALA A 122 11.74 6.88 18.72
N THR A 123 10.85 6.16 19.41
CA THR A 123 11.16 5.56 20.72
C THR A 123 11.36 4.04 20.71
N GLU A 124 10.75 3.32 19.80
CA GLU A 124 10.84 1.86 19.69
C GLU A 124 12.06 1.42 18.85
N LYS A 125 12.48 0.16 19.03
CA LYS A 125 13.56 -0.46 18.26
C LYS A 125 13.00 -1.35 17.16
N SER A 126 13.66 -1.37 16.00
CA SER A 126 13.32 -2.32 14.93
C SER A 126 13.78 -3.73 15.27
N THR A 127 12.98 -4.74 14.90
CA THR A 127 13.39 -6.16 14.89
C THR A 127 14.10 -6.56 13.59
N ILE A 128 14.26 -5.63 12.63
CA ILE A 128 14.85 -5.89 11.32
C ILE A 128 16.30 -5.43 11.34
N ALA A 129 17.21 -6.32 10.97
CA ALA A 129 18.62 -5.97 10.88
C ALA A 129 18.86 -4.85 9.86
N GLY A 130 19.68 -3.87 10.23
CA GLY A 130 20.05 -2.74 9.36
C GLY A 130 19.02 -1.60 9.28
N VAL A 131 17.79 -1.76 9.77
CA VAL A 131 16.76 -0.71 9.75
C VAL A 131 16.81 0.12 11.02
N LYS A 132 17.10 1.42 10.90
CA LYS A 132 17.04 2.38 12.01
C LYS A 132 15.70 3.13 11.99
N PRO A 133 14.81 2.95 12.99
CA PRO A 133 13.51 3.64 13.03
C PRO A 133 13.61 5.17 12.92
N GLU A 134 14.65 5.76 13.50
CA GLU A 134 14.92 7.19 13.48
C GLU A 134 15.27 7.71 12.08
N SER A 135 15.91 6.89 11.24
CA SER A 135 16.16 7.23 9.84
C SER A 135 14.86 7.18 9.05
N VAL A 136 14.04 6.15 9.26
CA VAL A 136 12.72 6.04 8.61
C VAL A 136 11.81 7.20 9.03
N LEU A 137 11.83 7.62 10.30
CA LEU A 137 11.11 8.80 10.78
C LEU A 137 11.48 10.06 9.97
N ARG A 138 12.78 10.34 9.81
CA ARG A 138 13.28 11.52 9.09
C ARG A 138 12.88 11.52 7.62
N GLU A 139 12.70 10.35 7.03
CA GLU A 139 12.30 10.24 5.62
C GLU A 139 10.78 10.21 5.44
N LEU A 140 10.04 9.60 6.37
CA LEU A 140 8.58 9.49 6.30
C LEU A 140 7.91 10.85 6.53
N LEU A 141 8.43 11.66 7.46
CA LEU A 141 7.83 12.93 7.83
C LEU A 141 7.66 13.90 6.64
N PRO A 142 8.70 14.20 5.83
CA PRO A 142 8.53 15.05 4.65
C PRO A 142 7.59 14.45 3.61
N ARG A 143 7.46 13.12 3.51
CA ARG A 143 6.52 12.45 2.58
C ARG A 143 5.07 12.57 3.00
N LEU A 144 4.82 12.59 4.31
CA LEU A 144 3.50 12.91 4.85
C LEU A 144 3.18 14.38 4.61
N ALA A 145 4.16 15.28 4.81
CA ALA A 145 3.98 16.72 4.69
C ALA A 145 3.82 17.19 3.22
N ASP A 146 4.60 16.62 2.31
CA ASP A 146 4.61 16.93 0.88
C ASP A 146 4.77 15.67 0.02
N ARG A 147 3.74 15.38 -0.76
CA ARG A 147 3.66 14.22 -1.65
C ARG A 147 4.66 14.27 -2.80
N ASN A 148 5.13 15.45 -3.18
CA ASN A 148 6.14 15.59 -4.23
C ASN A 148 7.51 15.03 -3.82
N THR A 149 7.67 14.64 -2.55
CA THR A 149 8.89 13.99 -2.03
C THR A 149 8.81 12.46 -2.03
N ILE A 150 7.72 11.87 -2.53
CA ILE A 150 7.60 10.42 -2.75
C ILE A 150 8.07 10.10 -4.16
N TYR A 151 9.08 9.24 -4.28
CA TYR A 151 9.67 8.84 -5.55
C TYR A 151 9.45 7.36 -5.79
N GLN A 152 9.27 6.97 -7.05
CA GLN A 152 9.27 5.54 -7.38
C GLN A 152 10.69 4.99 -7.31
N GLY A 153 10.82 3.72 -6.97
CA GLY A 153 12.08 3.01 -7.10
C GLY A 153 12.42 2.61 -8.53
N PRO A 154 13.25 1.54 -8.72
CA PRO A 154 13.55 1.01 -10.03
C PRO A 154 12.28 0.43 -10.71
N GLN A 155 12.46 -0.12 -11.91
CA GLN A 155 11.40 -0.54 -12.82
C GLN A 155 10.18 -1.16 -12.09
N PHE A 156 8.98 -0.79 -12.57
CA PHE A 156 7.68 -1.31 -12.13
C PHE A 156 7.20 -0.97 -10.71
N THR A 157 7.86 -0.05 -10.01
CA THR A 157 7.39 0.47 -8.71
C THR A 157 6.40 1.64 -8.81
N CYS A 158 6.02 2.05 -10.02
CA CYS A 158 5.07 3.15 -10.22
C CYS A 158 3.72 2.92 -9.52
N GLY A 159 3.22 1.69 -9.48
CA GLY A 159 1.96 1.34 -8.80
C GLY A 159 2.04 1.50 -7.29
N SER A 160 3.15 1.09 -6.68
CA SER A 160 3.38 1.23 -5.25
C SER A 160 3.65 2.68 -4.84
N ALA A 161 4.38 3.45 -5.67
CA ALA A 161 4.57 4.88 -5.47
C ALA A 161 3.26 5.67 -5.62
N ALA A 162 2.41 5.35 -6.61
CA ALA A 162 1.08 5.95 -6.76
C ALA A 162 0.18 5.65 -5.56
N LEU A 163 0.20 4.41 -5.05
CA LEU A 163 -0.49 4.02 -3.82
C LEU A 163 0.01 4.80 -2.61
N GLN A 164 1.33 4.94 -2.45
CA GLN A 164 1.93 5.69 -1.35
C GLN A 164 1.51 7.17 -1.38
N ASN A 165 1.50 7.79 -2.58
CA ASN A 165 1.02 9.16 -2.79
C ASN A 165 -0.47 9.32 -2.48
N TRP A 166 -1.28 8.34 -2.88
CA TRP A 166 -2.70 8.32 -2.58
C TRP A 166 -2.94 8.25 -1.06
N LEU A 167 -2.27 7.33 -0.36
CA LEU A 167 -2.38 7.18 1.09
C LEU A 167 -1.91 8.42 1.85
N ALA A 168 -0.83 9.07 1.42
CA ALA A 168 -0.31 10.27 2.07
C ALA A 168 -1.36 11.41 2.16
N LYS A 169 -2.29 11.51 1.19
CA LYS A 169 -3.41 12.45 1.25
C LYS A 169 -4.66 11.84 1.88
N ALA A 170 -5.08 10.69 1.40
CA ALA A 170 -6.41 10.14 1.69
C ALA A 170 -6.46 9.47 3.07
N GLU A 171 -5.41 8.77 3.47
CA GLU A 171 -5.34 7.97 4.70
C GLU A 171 -3.94 8.08 5.36
N PRO A 172 -3.47 9.28 5.72
CA PRO A 172 -2.12 9.48 6.24
C PRO A 172 -1.84 8.71 7.53
N GLY A 173 -2.89 8.49 8.36
CA GLY A 173 -2.80 7.61 9.53
C GLY A 173 -2.50 6.15 9.16
N GLU A 174 -3.12 5.61 8.11
CA GLU A 174 -2.80 4.25 7.63
C GLU A 174 -1.41 4.17 7.01
N LEU A 175 -0.96 5.19 6.27
CA LEU A 175 0.41 5.23 5.76
C LEU A 175 1.42 5.20 6.91
N ALA A 176 1.24 6.07 7.92
CA ALA A 176 2.11 6.11 9.09
C ALA A 176 2.09 4.77 9.85
N ARG A 177 0.91 4.17 10.05
CA ARG A 177 0.76 2.85 10.68
C ARG A 177 1.51 1.76 9.93
N ILE A 178 1.30 1.66 8.61
CA ILE A 178 1.96 0.67 7.76
C ILE A 178 3.47 0.84 7.84
N MET A 179 3.96 2.06 7.72
CA MET A 179 5.39 2.34 7.79
C MET A 179 5.99 2.01 9.14
N THR A 180 5.31 2.35 10.24
CA THR A 180 5.75 2.00 11.59
C THR A 180 5.79 0.49 11.79
N ASP A 181 4.74 -0.25 11.40
CA ASP A 181 4.71 -1.70 11.54
C ASP A 181 5.73 -2.40 10.62
N LEU A 182 5.89 -1.95 9.37
CA LEU A 182 6.92 -2.45 8.45
C LEU A 182 8.33 -2.16 8.99
N THR A 183 8.58 -0.99 9.55
CA THR A 183 9.89 -0.61 10.10
C THR A 183 10.23 -1.39 11.36
N LEU A 184 9.26 -1.56 12.25
CA LEU A 184 9.51 -2.15 13.56
C LEU A 184 9.45 -3.67 13.54
N LYS A 185 8.63 -4.27 12.67
CA LYS A 185 8.30 -5.72 12.70
C LYS A 185 8.50 -6.44 11.36
N GLY A 186 8.73 -5.70 10.27
CA GLY A 186 8.86 -6.25 8.92
C GLY A 186 7.54 -6.67 8.27
N LYS A 187 6.42 -6.40 8.95
CA LYS A 187 5.08 -6.75 8.49
C LYS A 187 4.00 -5.91 9.13
N CYS A 188 2.93 -5.70 8.40
CA CYS A 188 1.77 -4.93 8.81
C CYS A 188 0.49 -5.73 8.53
N ARG A 189 -0.35 -5.93 9.56
CA ARG A 189 -1.68 -6.52 9.39
C ARG A 189 -2.64 -5.48 8.82
N LEU A 190 -3.37 -5.85 7.77
CA LEU A 190 -4.32 -5.04 7.04
C LEU A 190 -5.75 -5.21 7.58
N GLN A 191 -6.70 -4.40 7.11
CA GLN A 191 -8.09 -4.41 7.59
C GLN A 191 -8.83 -5.68 7.18
N ASP A 192 -8.49 -6.24 6.02
CA ASP A 192 -8.97 -7.55 5.56
C ASP A 192 -8.30 -8.73 6.29
N LYS A 193 -7.52 -8.46 7.34
CA LYS A 193 -6.77 -9.41 8.17
C LYS A 193 -5.56 -10.06 7.50
N THR A 194 -5.28 -9.77 6.23
CA THR A 194 -4.05 -10.21 5.56
C THR A 194 -2.82 -9.45 6.12
N GLU A 195 -1.63 -9.89 5.74
CA GLU A 195 -0.37 -9.26 6.17
C GLU A 195 0.39 -8.74 4.95
N LEU A 196 0.66 -7.44 4.92
CA LEU A 196 1.64 -6.82 4.04
C LEU A 196 3.03 -7.07 4.64
N LYS A 197 3.94 -7.70 3.91
CA LYS A 197 5.24 -8.17 4.43
C LYS A 197 6.38 -7.69 3.56
N LEU A 198 7.52 -7.40 4.18
CA LEU A 198 8.76 -7.25 3.45
C LEU A 198 9.14 -8.58 2.78
N PRO A 199 9.79 -8.55 1.60
CA PRO A 199 10.35 -9.74 0.98
C PRO A 199 11.29 -10.49 1.93
N PRO A 200 11.39 -11.83 1.80
CA PRO A 200 12.49 -12.57 2.42
C PRO A 200 13.83 -11.97 1.93
N ASP A 201 14.84 -11.98 2.81
CA ASP A 201 16.20 -11.47 2.54
C ASP A 201 16.34 -9.95 2.39
N LEU A 202 15.28 -9.15 2.56
CA LEU A 202 15.42 -7.68 2.53
C LEU A 202 16.36 -7.19 3.64
N ASP A 203 16.34 -7.84 4.80
CA ASP A 203 17.29 -7.58 5.89
C ASP A 203 18.74 -7.84 5.47
N THR A 204 18.99 -8.93 4.74
CA THR A 204 20.30 -9.25 4.16
C THR A 204 20.71 -8.22 3.12
N TYR A 205 19.78 -7.78 2.27
CA TYR A 205 20.01 -6.73 1.30
C TYR A 205 20.38 -5.39 1.96
N LEU A 206 19.62 -4.98 2.99
CA LEU A 206 19.86 -3.74 3.73
C LEU A 206 21.15 -3.81 4.57
N ALA A 207 21.46 -4.97 5.17
CA ALA A 207 22.67 -5.18 5.95
C ALA A 207 23.95 -5.15 5.11
N LYS A 208 23.92 -5.72 3.90
CA LYS A 208 25.05 -5.66 2.94
C LYS A 208 25.33 -4.26 2.40
N ARG A 209 24.40 -3.33 2.59
CA ARG A 209 24.51 -1.93 2.15
C ARG A 209 24.52 -0.96 3.33
N ALA A 210 25.21 -1.33 4.41
CA ALA A 210 25.35 -0.51 5.63
C ALA A 210 25.91 0.91 5.36
N GLU A 211 26.62 1.11 4.25
CA GLU A 211 27.15 2.38 3.77
C GLU A 211 26.31 3.00 2.63
N LEU A 212 24.98 3.03 2.72
CA LEU A 212 24.19 3.93 1.86
C LEU A 212 24.48 5.40 2.24
N LYS A 213 25.68 5.87 1.92
CA LYS A 213 26.01 7.24 1.54
C LYS A 213 25.97 7.26 0.02
N PHE A 214 24.88 7.76 -0.52
CA PHE A 214 24.67 7.81 -1.96
C PHE A 214 25.58 8.87 -2.64
N ASN A 215 26.79 8.49 -3.07
CA ASN A 215 27.37 8.72 -4.41
C ASN A 215 28.89 8.50 -4.50
N ASN A 216 29.32 7.85 -5.60
CA ASN A 216 30.39 8.30 -6.50
C ASN A 216 30.32 7.55 -7.86
N GLY A 217 29.53 8.09 -8.79
CA GLY A 217 29.75 7.94 -10.25
C GLY A 217 29.57 6.57 -10.91
N LYS A 218 28.32 6.20 -11.25
CA LYS A 218 27.85 5.91 -12.63
C LYS A 218 26.40 5.42 -12.67
N ASP A 219 25.90 4.84 -11.58
CA ASP A 219 24.49 4.50 -11.36
C ASP A 219 24.08 4.91 -9.93
N THR A 220 23.26 5.97 -9.80
CA THR A 220 23.05 6.70 -8.52
C THR A 220 21.60 6.64 -8.05
N ASP A 221 21.13 5.47 -7.64
CA ASP A 221 19.80 5.28 -7.06
C ASP A 221 19.77 5.77 -5.60
N LYS A 222 19.16 6.94 -5.33
CA LYS A 222 19.08 7.65 -4.03
C LYS A 222 17.71 7.43 -3.36
N ARG A 223 17.40 6.20 -2.95
CA ARG A 223 16.10 5.91 -2.32
C ARG A 223 16.12 6.13 -0.82
N ALA A 224 15.05 6.74 -0.32
CA ALA A 224 14.77 6.70 1.10
C ALA A 224 14.43 5.27 1.52
N VAL A 225 14.95 4.85 2.67
CA VAL A 225 14.63 3.56 3.29
C VAL A 225 13.12 3.37 3.43
N CYS A 226 12.37 4.43 3.78
CA CYS A 226 10.92 4.34 3.88
C CYS A 226 10.23 3.94 2.55
N ASP A 227 10.67 4.49 1.42
CA ASP A 227 10.14 4.13 0.10
C ASP A 227 10.50 2.69 -0.24
N VAL A 228 11.74 2.27 0.04
CA VAL A 228 12.18 0.88 -0.16
C VAL A 228 11.31 -0.08 0.63
N LEU A 229 11.09 0.18 1.92
CA LEU A 229 10.27 -0.69 2.78
C LEU A 229 8.83 -0.75 2.27
N PHE A 230 8.21 0.40 1.99
CA PHE A 230 6.83 0.45 1.52
C PHE A 230 6.68 -0.25 0.18
N GLN A 231 7.45 0.18 -0.81
CA GLN A 231 7.31 -0.26 -2.19
C GLN A 231 7.70 -1.72 -2.33
N SER A 232 8.74 -2.21 -1.65
CA SER A 232 9.07 -3.64 -1.66
C SER A 232 7.97 -4.50 -1.06
N ALA A 233 7.34 -4.04 0.02
CA ALA A 233 6.23 -4.78 0.62
C ALA A 233 5.01 -4.82 -0.32
N VAL A 234 4.69 -3.70 -0.97
CA VAL A 234 3.61 -3.65 -1.97
C VAL A 234 3.93 -4.56 -3.14
N MET A 235 5.13 -4.49 -3.70
CA MET A 235 5.56 -5.34 -4.82
C MET A 235 5.49 -6.83 -4.47
N GLN A 236 5.94 -7.22 -3.27
CA GLN A 236 5.81 -8.58 -2.78
C GLN A 236 4.35 -9.02 -2.62
N ASP A 237 3.44 -8.10 -2.36
CA ASP A 237 2.03 -8.40 -2.16
C ASP A 237 1.27 -8.54 -3.49
N VAL A 238 1.52 -7.61 -4.43
CA VAL A 238 0.80 -7.48 -5.70
C VAL A 238 1.50 -8.12 -6.90
N SER A 239 2.64 -8.80 -6.69
CA SER A 239 3.29 -9.58 -7.74
C SER A 239 2.37 -10.72 -8.21
N LEU A 240 2.22 -10.86 -9.53
CA LEU A 240 1.43 -11.92 -10.16
C LEU A 240 1.97 -13.32 -9.84
N VAL A 241 3.29 -13.46 -9.80
CA VAL A 241 3.98 -14.73 -9.52
C VAL A 241 4.62 -14.63 -8.14
N GLY A 242 4.24 -15.55 -7.26
CA GLY A 242 4.82 -15.65 -5.91
C GLY A 242 4.40 -14.54 -4.93
N GLY A 243 3.57 -13.58 -5.35
CA GLY A 243 3.05 -12.54 -4.48
C GLY A 243 2.11 -13.06 -3.39
N ASN A 244 1.98 -12.33 -2.28
CA ASN A 244 1.12 -12.78 -1.16
C ASN A 244 -0.36 -12.82 -1.54
N ARG A 245 -0.81 -11.90 -2.41
CA ARG A 245 -2.16 -11.88 -3.00
C ARG A 245 -2.23 -12.52 -4.38
N ALA A 246 -1.12 -13.07 -4.87
CA ALA A 246 -1.10 -13.77 -6.15
C ALA A 246 -2.20 -14.84 -6.18
N TRP A 247 -2.81 -15.00 -7.34
CA TRP A 247 -3.78 -16.05 -7.58
C TRP A 247 -3.12 -17.42 -7.35
N LYS A 248 -3.48 -18.11 -6.27
CA LYS A 248 -2.88 -19.41 -5.93
C LYS A 248 -3.49 -20.59 -6.69
N GLY A 249 -4.34 -20.34 -7.69
CA GLY A 249 -5.03 -21.36 -8.46
C GLY A 249 -6.04 -22.14 -7.61
N GLN A 250 -7.33 -21.93 -7.83
CA GLN A 250 -8.28 -23.01 -7.57
C GLN A 250 -8.44 -23.78 -8.89
N PRO A 251 -8.03 -25.07 -8.96
CA PRO A 251 -7.90 -25.77 -10.24
C PRO A 251 -9.20 -25.92 -11.06
N ASN A 252 -10.38 -25.57 -10.52
CA ASN A 252 -11.68 -25.84 -11.14
C ASN A 252 -12.69 -24.65 -11.10
N GLY A 253 -12.24 -23.41 -10.92
CA GLY A 253 -13.16 -22.26 -10.87
C GLY A 253 -13.41 -21.63 -12.24
N VAL A 254 -14.66 -21.27 -12.56
CA VAL A 254 -15.04 -20.47 -13.75
C VAL A 254 -14.26 -19.14 -13.84
N ILE A 255 -13.75 -18.66 -12.69
CA ILE A 255 -12.90 -17.48 -12.57
C ILE A 255 -11.51 -17.70 -13.23
N ASP A 256 -11.03 -18.95 -13.31
CA ASP A 256 -9.74 -19.31 -13.92
C ASP A 256 -9.73 -19.08 -15.44
N ALA A 257 -10.89 -19.22 -16.11
CA ALA A 257 -11.05 -18.86 -17.53
C ALA A 257 -11.10 -17.34 -17.75
N GLY A 258 -11.70 -16.59 -16.83
CA GLY A 258 -11.68 -15.12 -16.85
C GLY A 258 -10.28 -14.57 -16.64
N ILE A 259 -9.53 -15.11 -15.68
CA ILE A 259 -8.16 -14.69 -15.38
C ILE A 259 -7.17 -15.11 -16.46
N LYS A 260 -7.34 -16.28 -17.10
CA LYS A 260 -6.61 -16.63 -18.33
C LYS A 260 -6.98 -15.72 -19.51
N GLY A 261 -8.21 -15.24 -19.58
CA GLY A 261 -8.63 -14.20 -20.52
C GLY A 261 -7.99 -12.84 -20.23
N PHE A 262 -7.67 -12.54 -18.98
CA PHE A 262 -6.85 -11.38 -18.56
C PHE A 262 -5.34 -11.67 -18.59
N ALA A 263 -4.91 -12.93 -18.74
CA ALA A 263 -3.48 -13.27 -18.84
C ALA A 263 -2.84 -12.72 -20.14
N TRP A 264 -3.64 -12.35 -21.15
CA TRP A 264 -3.12 -11.59 -22.29
C TRP A 264 -2.75 -10.11 -21.94
N LEU A 265 -3.27 -9.57 -20.83
CA LEU A 265 -2.83 -8.31 -20.22
C LEU A 265 -1.59 -8.54 -19.34
N THR A 266 -1.33 -9.78 -18.88
CA THR A 266 -0.11 -10.15 -18.15
C THR A 266 1.06 -10.48 -19.09
N ASP A 267 0.78 -10.86 -20.35
CA ASP A 267 1.76 -10.98 -21.44
C ASP A 267 2.34 -9.61 -21.88
N TRP A 268 1.86 -8.51 -21.29
CA TRP A 268 2.40 -7.15 -21.48
C TRP A 268 3.59 -6.84 -20.57
N ALA A 269 3.96 -7.75 -19.66
CA ALA A 269 5.14 -7.66 -18.83
C ALA A 269 6.26 -8.58 -19.38
N GLY A 270 6.74 -8.29 -20.58
CA GLY A 270 7.98 -8.89 -21.09
C GLY A 270 9.18 -8.32 -20.34
N TYR A 271 9.42 -8.79 -19.12
CA TYR A 271 10.60 -8.46 -18.34
C TYR A 271 11.66 -9.55 -18.54
N ASP A 272 12.76 -9.17 -19.18
CA ASP A 272 13.97 -10.00 -19.24
C ASP A 272 14.78 -9.78 -17.96
N ALA A 273 14.58 -10.65 -16.98
CA ALA A 273 15.28 -10.62 -15.70
C ALA A 273 16.80 -10.85 -15.82
N GLU A 274 17.33 -11.25 -16.99
CA GLU A 274 18.77 -11.40 -17.21
C GLU A 274 19.52 -10.06 -17.33
N GLY A 275 18.81 -8.94 -17.53
CA GLY A 275 19.40 -7.60 -17.67
C GLY A 275 19.48 -6.75 -16.39
N ASP A 276 18.99 -7.23 -15.24
CA ASP A 276 18.92 -6.43 -14.01
C ASP A 276 20.19 -6.59 -13.16
N ASP A 277 21.17 -5.72 -13.42
CA ASP A 277 22.53 -5.75 -12.87
C ASP A 277 22.65 -5.33 -11.39
N VAL A 278 21.55 -5.28 -10.63
CA VAL A 278 21.55 -4.88 -9.20
C VAL A 278 21.63 -6.03 -8.20
N GLY A 279 21.83 -7.27 -8.65
CA GLY A 279 22.19 -8.40 -7.79
C GLY A 279 21.09 -8.86 -6.82
N LEU A 280 19.84 -8.47 -7.05
CA LEU A 280 18.65 -9.13 -6.49
C LEU A 280 18.26 -10.30 -7.40
N MET A 281 19.16 -11.30 -7.45
CA MET A 281 19.05 -12.56 -8.20
C MET A 281 17.60 -13.07 -8.35
N SER A 282 17.19 -13.34 -9.60
CA SER A 282 16.28 -14.38 -10.17
C SER A 282 15.01 -14.84 -9.42
N ARG A 283 14.71 -14.30 -8.23
CA ARG A 283 13.62 -14.69 -7.33
C ARG A 283 12.69 -13.54 -6.97
N LEU A 284 13.06 -12.31 -7.36
CA LEU A 284 12.10 -11.23 -7.62
C LEU A 284 11.47 -11.34 -9.04
N GLY A 285 11.61 -12.51 -9.70
CA GLY A 285 11.06 -12.82 -11.02
C GLY A 285 9.53 -12.94 -11.05
N GLY A 286 8.84 -11.88 -10.62
CA GLY A 286 7.48 -11.61 -10.99
C GLY A 286 7.49 -10.40 -11.92
N ASP A 287 7.13 -10.61 -13.18
CA ASP A 287 7.06 -9.59 -14.21
C ASP A 287 6.09 -8.48 -13.76
N GLY A 288 6.66 -7.39 -13.25
CA GLY A 288 6.12 -6.77 -12.04
C GLY A 288 5.44 -5.44 -12.21
N GLY A 289 4.87 -5.09 -13.36
CA GLY A 289 3.91 -3.99 -13.41
C GLY A 289 2.67 -4.40 -12.60
N GLY A 290 2.61 -4.05 -11.31
CA GLY A 290 1.61 -4.60 -10.37
C GLY A 290 0.22 -4.67 -10.99
N ASP A 291 -0.41 -5.84 -10.95
CA ASP A 291 -1.71 -6.07 -11.60
C ASP A 291 -2.76 -5.11 -10.99
N PRO A 292 -3.57 -4.42 -11.81
CA PRO A 292 -4.52 -3.42 -11.31
C PRO A 292 -5.62 -4.01 -10.41
N LEU A 293 -5.99 -5.29 -10.59
CA LEU A 293 -6.89 -6.01 -9.69
C LEU A 293 -6.22 -6.31 -8.35
N LEU A 294 -4.94 -6.72 -8.36
CA LEU A 294 -4.19 -6.97 -7.13
C LEU A 294 -3.93 -5.68 -6.36
N LEU A 295 -3.61 -4.59 -7.06
CA LEU A 295 -3.45 -3.26 -6.46
C LEU A 295 -4.78 -2.74 -5.89
N GLN A 296 -5.90 -2.90 -6.61
CA GLN A 296 -7.24 -2.60 -6.10
C GLN A 296 -7.57 -3.42 -4.84
N SER A 297 -7.25 -4.71 -4.84
CA SER A 297 -7.45 -5.60 -3.69
C SER A 297 -6.62 -5.15 -2.49
N LEU A 298 -5.36 -4.79 -2.69
CA LEU A 298 -4.49 -4.25 -1.64
C LEU A 298 -5.02 -2.90 -1.11
N MET A 299 -5.44 -1.97 -1.97
CA MET A 299 -6.06 -0.71 -1.55
C MET A 299 -7.29 -0.96 -0.67
N SER A 300 -8.10 -1.94 -1.03
CA SER A 300 -9.26 -2.34 -0.23
C SER A 300 -8.84 -2.96 1.11
N GLY A 301 -7.80 -3.79 1.10
CA GLY A 301 -7.22 -4.38 2.31
C GLY A 301 -6.64 -3.35 3.27
N ILE A 302 -5.95 -2.32 2.77
CA ILE A 302 -5.37 -1.24 3.57
C ILE A 302 -6.46 -0.37 4.21
N THR A 303 -7.46 0.02 3.44
CA THR A 303 -8.47 0.99 3.88
C THR A 303 -9.65 0.33 4.61
N GLY A 304 -9.89 -0.96 4.37
CA GLY A 304 -11.13 -1.63 4.76
C GLY A 304 -12.35 -1.17 3.96
N GLN A 305 -12.15 -0.35 2.92
CA GLN A 305 -13.20 0.16 2.05
C GLN A 305 -13.14 -0.52 0.68
N PRO A 306 -14.28 -0.77 0.03
CA PRO A 306 -14.27 -1.35 -1.30
C PRO A 306 -13.75 -0.36 -2.34
N PHE A 307 -12.82 -0.82 -3.18
CA PHE A 307 -12.42 -0.12 -4.40
C PHE A 307 -13.11 -0.72 -5.63
N GLN A 308 -13.27 0.09 -6.66
CA GLN A 308 -13.74 -0.32 -7.97
C GLN A 308 -12.61 -0.18 -8.99
N LEU A 309 -12.40 -1.24 -9.77
CA LEU A 309 -11.60 -1.17 -10.99
C LEU A 309 -12.54 -0.88 -12.17
N GLN A 310 -12.21 0.17 -12.92
CA GLN A 310 -12.85 0.47 -14.19
C GLN A 310 -11.83 0.32 -15.32
N THR A 311 -12.03 -0.67 -16.19
CA THR A 311 -11.12 -0.99 -17.30
C THR A 311 -11.65 -0.46 -18.63
N LEU A 312 -10.78 -0.44 -19.64
CA LEU A 312 -11.07 -0.05 -21.04
C LEU A 312 -12.11 -0.85 -21.80
N LEU A 313 -12.60 -1.97 -21.25
CA LEU A 313 -13.83 -2.55 -21.78
C LEU A 313 -15.01 -1.57 -21.62
N SER A 314 -14.83 -0.53 -20.80
CA SER A 314 -15.71 0.64 -20.73
C SER A 314 -15.46 1.57 -21.91
N SER A 315 -16.52 2.07 -22.54
CA SER A 315 -16.43 3.12 -23.55
C SER A 315 -15.77 4.40 -23.00
N ASN A 316 -15.15 5.20 -23.88
CA ASN A 316 -14.60 6.52 -23.51
C ASN A 316 -15.63 7.40 -22.78
N SER A 317 -16.91 7.30 -23.15
CA SER A 317 -18.02 8.00 -22.48
C SER A 317 -18.23 7.55 -21.02
N ALA A 318 -18.03 6.27 -20.72
CA ALA A 318 -18.13 5.76 -19.36
C ALA A 318 -16.95 6.22 -18.49
N LEU A 319 -15.74 6.27 -19.04
CA LEU A 319 -14.57 6.82 -18.35
C LEU A 319 -14.73 8.32 -18.10
N GLU A 320 -15.16 9.10 -19.10
CA GLU A 320 -15.44 10.54 -18.92
C GLU A 320 -16.52 10.79 -17.87
N LYS A 321 -17.57 9.97 -17.81
CA LYS A 321 -18.58 10.04 -16.75
C LYS A 321 -17.97 9.82 -15.37
N THR A 322 -17.06 8.86 -15.22
CA THR A 322 -16.35 8.62 -13.95
C THR A 322 -15.46 9.79 -13.57
N LEU A 323 -14.73 10.37 -14.52
CA LEU A 323 -13.91 11.56 -14.26
C LEU A 323 -14.75 12.75 -13.76
N ASN A 324 -15.92 12.97 -14.36
CA ASN A 324 -16.86 13.99 -13.87
C ASN A 324 -17.32 13.71 -12.43
N GLN A 325 -17.57 12.45 -12.07
CA GLN A 325 -17.96 12.07 -10.71
C GLN A 325 -16.82 12.28 -9.70
N LEU A 326 -15.58 11.92 -10.07
CA LEU A 326 -14.40 12.15 -9.24
C LEU A 326 -14.16 13.65 -9.00
N ALA A 327 -14.26 14.47 -10.04
CA ALA A 327 -14.14 15.93 -9.96
C ALA A 327 -15.21 16.53 -9.02
N ALA A 328 -16.48 16.11 -9.17
CA ALA A 328 -17.56 16.57 -8.30
C ALA A 328 -17.34 16.22 -6.82
N LYS A 329 -16.73 15.06 -6.53
CA LYS A 329 -16.38 14.60 -5.18
C LYS A 329 -15.02 15.11 -4.68
N LYS A 330 -14.23 15.80 -5.51
CA LYS A 330 -12.82 16.16 -5.25
C LYS A 330 -11.98 14.94 -4.84
N GLN A 331 -12.22 13.82 -5.49
CA GLN A 331 -11.66 12.52 -5.13
C GLN A 331 -10.54 12.13 -6.10
N GLU A 332 -9.40 11.69 -5.54
CA GLU A 332 -8.26 11.21 -6.32
C GLU A 332 -8.37 9.69 -6.54
N CYS A 333 -7.79 9.20 -7.63
CA CYS A 333 -7.74 7.77 -7.95
C CYS A 333 -6.40 7.38 -8.59
N VAL A 334 -6.08 6.08 -8.59
CA VAL A 334 -4.88 5.58 -9.28
C VAL A 334 -5.28 5.21 -10.71
N ALA A 335 -4.54 5.70 -11.69
CA ALA A 335 -4.73 5.39 -13.10
C ALA A 335 -3.54 4.57 -13.63
N LEU A 336 -3.83 3.58 -14.47
CA LEU A 336 -2.84 2.83 -15.23
C LEU A 336 -2.80 3.36 -16.65
N TYR A 337 -1.64 3.67 -17.20
CA TYR A 337 -1.42 3.95 -18.62
C TYR A 337 -0.96 2.70 -19.37
N LYS A 338 -1.33 2.59 -20.64
CA LYS A 338 -1.00 1.42 -21.49
C LYS A 338 0.40 1.46 -22.08
N SER A 339 0.90 2.64 -22.44
CA SER A 339 2.12 2.77 -23.24
C SER A 339 2.86 4.09 -22.93
N PRO A 340 4.02 4.03 -22.24
CA PRO A 340 4.51 2.87 -21.51
C PRO A 340 3.54 2.45 -20.39
N LEU A 341 3.61 1.20 -19.95
CA LEU A 341 2.83 0.72 -18.81
C LEU A 341 3.27 1.49 -17.56
N HIS A 342 2.42 2.37 -17.05
CA HIS A 342 2.81 3.28 -15.96
C HIS A 342 1.62 3.66 -15.09
N TYR A 343 1.79 3.57 -13.77
CA TYR A 343 0.79 4.04 -12.83
C TYR A 343 1.04 5.51 -12.48
N VAL A 344 -0.04 6.28 -12.46
CA VAL A 344 -0.05 7.69 -12.03
C VAL A 344 -1.18 7.93 -11.04
N LEU A 345 -1.04 8.96 -10.20
CA LEU A 345 -2.14 9.43 -9.37
C LEU A 345 -2.93 10.50 -10.12
N LEU A 346 -4.21 10.24 -10.40
CA LEU A 346 -5.12 11.26 -10.94
C LEU A 346 -5.57 12.17 -9.79
N LYS A 347 -5.13 13.43 -9.83
CA LYS A 347 -5.39 14.42 -8.80
C LYS A 347 -6.69 15.18 -9.02
N ASP A 348 -6.98 15.54 -10.27
CA ASP A 348 -8.11 16.38 -10.62
C ASP A 348 -8.52 16.20 -12.09
N TYR A 349 -9.76 16.58 -12.40
CA TYR A 349 -10.27 16.71 -13.76
C TYR A 349 -11.13 17.97 -13.85
N ASP A 350 -10.75 18.89 -14.74
CA ASP A 350 -11.54 20.09 -15.01
C ASP A 350 -12.46 19.86 -16.22
N PRO A 351 -13.78 19.73 -16.02
CA PRO A 351 -14.71 19.49 -17.12
C PRO A 351 -14.87 20.69 -18.06
N LYS A 352 -14.51 21.91 -17.64
CA LYS A 352 -14.60 23.11 -18.49
C LYS A 352 -13.47 23.16 -19.49
N THR A 353 -12.24 22.92 -19.03
CA THR A 353 -11.05 22.93 -19.90
C THR A 353 -10.75 21.56 -20.50
N ARG A 354 -11.46 20.50 -20.04
CA ARG A 354 -11.22 19.10 -20.41
C ARG A 354 -9.78 18.68 -20.14
N MET A 355 -9.21 19.12 -19.02
CA MET A 355 -7.84 18.81 -18.62
C MET A 355 -7.83 17.88 -17.41
N VAL A 356 -7.08 16.79 -17.51
CA VAL A 356 -6.80 15.85 -16.41
C VAL A 356 -5.46 16.24 -15.78
N THR A 357 -5.41 16.38 -14.46
CA THR A 357 -4.16 16.61 -13.72
C THR A 357 -3.69 15.31 -13.09
N CYS A 358 -2.52 14.83 -13.49
CA CYS A 358 -1.89 13.63 -12.97
C CYS A 358 -0.60 13.98 -12.23
N LEU A 359 -0.32 13.25 -11.14
CA LEU A 359 1.00 13.23 -10.50
C LEU A 359 1.71 11.95 -10.96
N SER A 360 2.76 12.13 -11.75
CA SER A 360 3.64 11.06 -12.19
C SER A 360 4.87 11.04 -11.28
N THR A 361 5.10 9.92 -10.59
CA THR A 361 6.32 9.70 -9.81
C THR A 361 7.40 9.13 -10.69
N GLY A 362 8.44 9.91 -10.98
CA GLY A 362 9.68 9.43 -11.58
C GLY A 362 10.68 9.00 -10.51
N THR A 363 11.77 8.36 -10.94
CA THR A 363 12.82 7.86 -10.04
C THR A 363 13.56 8.99 -9.31
N TYR A 364 13.62 10.18 -9.93
CA TYR A 364 14.36 11.34 -9.40
C TYR A 364 13.51 12.59 -9.21
N ASN A 365 12.27 12.59 -9.70
CA ASN A 365 11.38 13.73 -9.60
C ASN A 365 9.93 13.26 -9.72
N SER A 366 9.05 13.87 -8.94
CA SER A 366 7.61 13.73 -9.10
C SER A 366 7.09 15.00 -9.78
N SER A 367 6.31 14.83 -10.84
CA SER A 367 5.85 15.95 -11.66
C SER A 367 4.34 15.91 -11.83
N GLU A 368 3.75 17.10 -11.72
CA GLU A 368 2.34 17.30 -12.04
C GLU A 368 2.21 17.64 -13.52
N GLU A 369 1.45 16.81 -14.22
CA GLU A 369 1.20 16.95 -15.65
C GLU A 369 -0.27 17.25 -15.88
N LYS A 370 -0.54 18.21 -16.77
CA LYS A 370 -1.89 18.51 -17.25
C LYS A 370 -2.05 17.94 -18.66
N ILE A 371 -2.93 16.96 -18.79
CA ILE A 371 -3.12 16.17 -20.00
C ILE A 371 -4.53 16.44 -20.56
N PRO A 372 -4.67 16.79 -21.86
CA PRO A 372 -5.97 16.85 -22.51
C PRO A 372 -6.75 15.53 -22.38
N LEU A 373 -8.06 15.62 -22.13
CA LEU A 373 -8.89 14.46 -21.84
C LEU A 373 -8.84 13.38 -22.94
N ASP A 374 -8.85 13.77 -24.21
CA ASP A 374 -8.74 12.86 -25.36
C ASP A 374 -7.43 12.05 -25.32
N LYS A 375 -6.31 12.70 -25.02
CA LYS A 375 -5.01 12.03 -24.85
C LYS A 375 -4.99 11.12 -23.63
N PHE A 376 -5.60 11.54 -22.52
CA PHE A 376 -5.72 10.72 -21.32
C PHE A 376 -6.53 9.45 -21.61
N LEU A 377 -7.73 9.58 -22.21
CA LEU A 377 -8.61 8.45 -22.51
C LEU A 377 -7.98 7.48 -23.52
N ALA A 378 -7.23 7.97 -24.51
CA ALA A 378 -6.53 7.12 -25.45
C ALA A 378 -5.50 6.19 -24.76
N ASN A 379 -4.85 6.70 -23.70
CA ASN A 379 -3.76 6.01 -23.00
C ASN A 379 -4.17 5.33 -21.69
N CYS A 380 -5.34 5.64 -21.12
CA CYS A 380 -5.79 5.10 -19.84
C CYS A 380 -6.17 3.61 -19.95
N GLY A 381 -5.33 2.76 -19.37
CA GLY A 381 -5.50 1.32 -19.09
C GLY A 381 -6.69 1.01 -18.18
N ALA A 382 -6.69 1.64 -17.01
CA ALA A 382 -7.68 1.40 -15.97
C ALA A 382 -7.67 2.53 -14.93
N LEU A 383 -8.77 2.63 -14.18
CA LEU A 383 -8.90 3.48 -13.00
C LEU A 383 -9.21 2.61 -11.78
N ILE A 384 -8.47 2.80 -10.68
CA ILE A 384 -8.72 2.20 -9.37
C ILE A 384 -9.24 3.32 -8.46
N LEU A 385 -10.54 3.32 -8.18
CA LEU A 385 -11.22 4.38 -7.44
C LEU A 385 -11.94 3.85 -6.18
N PRO A 386 -11.96 4.61 -5.07
CA PRO A 386 -12.82 4.30 -3.93
C PRO A 386 -14.31 4.35 -4.34
N LYS A 387 -15.12 3.38 -3.88
CA LYS A 387 -16.56 3.32 -4.18
C LYS A 387 -17.38 4.36 -3.43
#